data_AF-A0A8B7ZVP6-F1
#
_entry.id   AF-A0A8B7ZVP6-F1
#
_cell.length_a   1.000
_cell.length_b   1.000
_cell.length_c   1.000
_cell.angle_alpha   90.00
_cell.angle_beta   90.00
_cell.angle_gamma   90.00
#
_symmetry.space_group_name_H-M   'P 1'
#
loop_
_entity.id
_entity.type
_entity.pdbx_description
1 polymer ?
#
loop_
_entity_poly.entity_id
_entity_poly.type
_entity_poly.pdbx_seq_one_letter_code
_entity_poly.pdbx_strand_id
1 'polypeptide(L)'
;MAHLKEDWIDFGKLEKELDEAVQKDARYWRENDAKFRAVEQRVETYEQFRDIVKAAHIKPLDKKDKIGEGKRNQPWNPYTSKTAGQEHPKQDEFSRKESNNLPKTSHEFIQSWKTLGDAPSEKYHLLTGLGSEQLGHIFRAEIGFGLLGDFMTVLNQQFRGSDCHCIVGILESLSRTNRFGLSVGFLSKPERQDCLELFQKLQEASSCLEKNSTSAFASSETKTKDVLPETRESGKLQPCQIAEEGSDDVQDKLMALRKLYKL
;
A
#
# COMPACT_ATOMS: atom_id res chain seq x y z
N MET A 1 12.02 -50.38 -85.05
CA MET A 1 12.92 -49.70 -84.10
C MET A 1 12.06 -49.03 -83.05
N ALA A 2 12.46 -49.04 -81.78
CA ALA A 2 11.67 -48.39 -80.73
C ALA A 2 11.79 -46.87 -80.86
N HIS A 3 10.67 -46.18 -81.04
CA HIS A 3 10.65 -44.72 -81.04
C HIS A 3 10.74 -44.27 -79.59
N LEU A 4 11.94 -43.90 -79.14
CA LEU A 4 12.10 -43.15 -77.91
C LEU A 4 11.25 -41.89 -78.06
N LYS A 5 10.28 -41.70 -77.17
CA LYS A 5 9.74 -40.37 -76.91
C LYS A 5 10.78 -39.68 -76.05
N GLU A 6 11.18 -38.48 -76.44
CA GLU A 6 11.88 -37.59 -75.53
C GLU A 6 10.85 -37.15 -74.50
N ASP A 7 10.89 -37.77 -73.31
CA ASP A 7 10.04 -37.40 -72.20
C ASP A 7 10.44 -36.00 -71.74
N TRP A 8 9.76 -35.00 -72.27
CA TRP A 8 9.94 -33.59 -71.92
C TRP A 8 9.79 -33.42 -70.39
N ILE A 9 10.91 -33.13 -69.73
CA ILE A 9 10.96 -32.97 -68.28
C ILE A 9 10.27 -31.65 -67.94
N ASP A 10 9.10 -31.74 -67.31
CA ASP A 10 8.41 -30.60 -66.72
C ASP A 10 9.18 -30.14 -65.48
N PHE A 11 10.07 -29.17 -65.68
CA PHE A 11 10.86 -28.55 -64.62
C PHE A 11 9.99 -27.89 -63.54
N GLY A 12 8.81 -27.35 -63.88
CA GLY A 12 7.91 -26.72 -62.91
C GLY A 12 7.21 -27.74 -62.01
N LYS A 13 6.87 -28.92 -62.57
CA LYS A 13 6.42 -30.07 -61.76
C LYS A 13 7.54 -30.55 -60.82
N LEU A 14 8.76 -30.67 -61.32
CA LEU A 14 9.91 -31.14 -60.55
C LEU A 14 10.30 -30.17 -59.43
N GLU A 15 10.30 -28.86 -59.71
CA GLU A 15 10.49 -27.78 -58.74
C GLU A 15 9.44 -27.88 -57.63
N LYS A 16 8.16 -28.02 -57.98
CA LYS A 16 7.09 -28.20 -56.99
C LYS A 16 7.27 -29.46 -56.15
N GLU A 17 7.67 -30.59 -56.74
CA GLU A 17 7.89 -31.85 -56.02
C GLU A 17 9.05 -31.73 -55.01
N LEU A 18 10.13 -31.03 -55.39
CA LEU A 18 11.24 -30.68 -54.51
C LEU A 18 10.80 -29.75 -53.36
N ASP A 19 10.04 -28.70 -53.66
CA ASP A 19 9.53 -27.75 -52.66
C ASP A 19 8.60 -28.44 -51.65
N GLU A 20 7.73 -29.33 -52.14
CA GLU A 20 6.88 -30.17 -51.30
C GLU A 20 7.71 -31.10 -50.40
N ALA A 21 8.81 -31.70 -50.89
CA ALA A 21 9.69 -32.54 -50.10
C ALA A 21 10.41 -31.75 -49.00
N VAL A 22 11.01 -30.60 -49.35
CA VAL A 22 11.67 -29.69 -48.39
C VAL A 22 10.71 -29.22 -47.31
N GLN A 23 9.45 -28.91 -47.66
CA GLN A 23 8.42 -28.52 -46.69
C GLN A 23 7.98 -29.69 -45.78
N LYS A 24 7.93 -30.93 -46.30
CA LYS A 24 7.63 -32.14 -45.51
C LYS A 24 8.75 -32.41 -44.49
N ASP A 25 10.02 -32.32 -44.88
CA ASP A 25 11.16 -32.47 -43.98
C ASP A 25 11.22 -31.34 -42.94
N ALA A 26 11.09 -30.09 -43.36
CA ALA A 26 11.06 -28.94 -42.46
C ALA A 26 9.87 -28.96 -41.49
N ARG A 27 8.79 -29.70 -41.79
CA ARG A 27 7.70 -30.02 -40.86
C ARG A 27 8.09 -31.15 -39.90
N TYR A 28 8.61 -32.27 -40.43
CA TYR A 28 9.05 -33.42 -39.63
C TYR A 28 10.03 -33.00 -38.52
N TRP A 29 11.05 -32.20 -38.86
CA TRP A 29 12.04 -31.73 -37.89
C TRP A 29 11.42 -30.90 -36.76
N ARG A 30 10.48 -29.98 -37.06
CA ARG A 30 9.78 -29.18 -36.04
C ARG A 30 8.88 -30.03 -35.15
N GLU A 31 8.13 -30.97 -35.72
CA GLU A 31 7.32 -31.89 -34.92
C GLU A 31 8.18 -32.82 -34.05
N ASN A 32 9.37 -33.21 -34.51
CA ASN A 32 10.29 -34.06 -33.74
C ASN A 32 10.96 -33.30 -32.59
N ASP A 33 11.45 -32.08 -32.85
CA ASP A 33 11.92 -31.12 -31.85
C ASP A 33 10.85 -30.85 -30.77
N ALA A 34 9.59 -30.63 -31.16
CA ALA A 34 8.50 -30.46 -30.20
C ALA A 34 8.20 -31.73 -29.37
N LYS A 35 8.33 -32.93 -29.93
CA LYS A 35 8.21 -34.20 -29.17
C LYS A 35 9.33 -34.29 -28.12
N PHE A 36 10.58 -34.00 -28.48
CA PHE A 36 11.69 -34.03 -27.54
C PHE A 36 11.51 -33.02 -26.41
N ARG A 37 11.12 -31.78 -26.71
CA ARG A 37 10.82 -30.75 -25.70
C ARG A 37 9.70 -31.16 -24.75
N ALA A 38 8.63 -31.79 -25.24
CA ALA A 38 7.53 -32.25 -24.40
C ALA A 38 7.94 -33.41 -23.46
N VAL A 39 8.86 -34.28 -23.90
CA VAL A 39 9.46 -35.34 -23.07
C VAL A 39 10.43 -34.75 -22.03
N GLU A 40 11.27 -33.80 -22.42
CA GLU A 40 12.20 -33.09 -21.54
C GLU A 40 11.47 -32.31 -20.44
N GLN A 41 10.35 -31.67 -20.79
CA GLN A 41 9.43 -30.98 -19.87
C GLN A 41 8.60 -31.93 -19.00
N ARG A 42 8.71 -33.26 -19.19
CA ARG A 42 8.01 -34.31 -18.43
C ARG A 42 6.48 -34.13 -18.41
N VAL A 43 5.91 -33.83 -19.57
CA VAL A 43 4.47 -33.65 -19.76
C VAL A 43 3.68 -34.87 -19.26
N GLU A 44 2.76 -34.65 -18.32
CA GLU A 44 2.08 -35.73 -17.57
C GLU A 44 0.98 -36.43 -18.39
N THR A 45 0.34 -35.73 -19.33
CA THR A 45 -0.86 -36.22 -20.05
C THR A 45 -0.65 -36.22 -21.57
N TYR A 46 -1.09 -37.29 -22.23
CA TYR A 46 -0.96 -37.44 -23.69
C TYR A 46 -1.63 -36.31 -24.49
N GLU A 47 -2.73 -35.73 -23.99
CA GLU A 47 -3.40 -34.60 -24.65
C GLU A 47 -2.51 -33.35 -24.69
N GLN A 48 -1.86 -33.01 -23.57
CA GLN A 48 -0.88 -31.91 -23.50
C GLN A 48 0.32 -32.16 -24.43
N PHE A 49 0.82 -33.40 -24.50
CA PHE A 49 1.90 -33.79 -25.43
C PHE A 49 1.46 -33.61 -26.89
N ARG A 50 0.28 -34.13 -27.22
CA ARG A 50 -0.35 -34.03 -28.55
C ARG A 50 -0.53 -32.58 -28.97
N ASP A 51 -0.92 -31.71 -28.05
CA ASP A 51 -1.19 -30.30 -28.35
C ASP A 51 0.08 -29.47 -28.48
N ILE A 52 1.14 -29.76 -27.70
CA ILE A 52 2.49 -29.21 -27.92
C ILE A 52 3.01 -29.59 -29.31
N VAL A 53 2.86 -30.85 -29.73
CA VAL A 53 3.32 -31.33 -31.05
C VAL A 53 2.49 -30.73 -32.19
N LYS A 54 1.16 -30.57 -32.04
CA LYS A 54 0.34 -29.78 -32.99
C LYS A 54 0.84 -28.33 -33.08
N ALA A 55 1.16 -27.72 -31.95
CA ALA A 55 1.59 -26.32 -31.84
C ALA A 55 3.01 -26.05 -32.38
N ALA A 56 3.77 -27.06 -32.80
CA ALA A 56 5.14 -26.97 -33.32
C ALA A 56 5.31 -26.10 -34.60
N HIS A 57 4.22 -25.57 -35.16
CA HIS A 57 4.22 -24.63 -36.28
C HIS A 57 4.01 -23.17 -35.86
N ILE A 58 3.62 -22.92 -34.60
CA ILE A 58 3.39 -21.58 -34.07
C ILE A 58 4.75 -20.90 -33.86
N LYS A 59 4.92 -19.72 -34.45
CA LYS A 59 6.10 -18.87 -34.25
C LYS A 59 5.91 -17.98 -33.01
N PRO A 60 6.99 -17.65 -32.27
CA PRO A 60 6.96 -16.55 -31.33
C PRO A 60 6.49 -15.26 -32.02
N LEU A 61 5.72 -14.43 -31.30
CA LEU A 61 5.14 -13.20 -31.85
C LEU A 61 6.25 -12.21 -32.24
N ASP A 62 6.40 -11.90 -33.53
CA ASP A 62 7.41 -10.93 -33.98
C ASP A 62 7.08 -9.53 -33.45
N LYS A 63 8.09 -8.65 -33.41
CA LYS A 63 7.92 -7.24 -32.97
C LYS A 63 6.86 -6.48 -33.80
N LYS A 64 6.64 -6.90 -35.06
CA LYS A 64 5.64 -6.40 -36.03
C LYS A 64 4.25 -7.02 -35.85
N ASP A 65 4.13 -8.22 -35.28
CA ASP A 65 2.84 -8.93 -35.14
C ASP A 65 2.05 -8.45 -33.89
N LYS A 66 2.56 -7.42 -33.21
CA LYS A 66 1.98 -6.85 -32.01
C LYS A 66 0.70 -6.09 -32.33
N ILE A 67 -0.44 -6.72 -32.06
CA ILE A 67 -1.77 -6.11 -32.09
C ILE A 67 -1.79 -4.88 -31.15
N GLY A 68 -1.53 -3.70 -31.71
CA GLY A 68 -1.29 -2.45 -30.97
C GLY A 68 -0.06 -1.67 -31.42
N GLU A 69 0.13 -1.44 -32.72
CA GLU A 69 1.07 -0.42 -33.23
C GLU A 69 0.65 1.01 -32.80
N GLY A 70 -0.66 1.22 -32.58
CA GLY A 70 -1.15 2.36 -31.83
C GLY A 70 -0.57 2.38 -30.42
N LYS A 71 0.22 3.42 -30.11
CA LYS A 71 1.03 3.58 -28.89
C LYS A 71 0.32 3.05 -27.63
N ARG A 72 0.71 1.85 -27.17
CA ARG A 72 0.28 1.31 -25.86
C ARG A 72 0.91 2.13 -24.74
N ASN A 73 0.22 3.21 -24.38
CA ASN A 73 0.54 4.15 -23.30
C ASN A 73 0.09 3.64 -21.91
N GLN A 74 -0.16 2.33 -21.79
CA GLN A 74 -0.35 1.65 -20.52
C GLN A 74 1.01 1.09 -20.08
N PRO A 75 1.76 1.77 -19.20
CA PRO A 75 2.98 1.20 -18.64
C PRO A 75 2.58 0.05 -17.69
N TRP A 76 3.20 -1.11 -17.86
CA TRP A 76 2.91 -2.29 -17.02
C TRP A 76 3.30 -2.08 -15.54
N ASN A 77 4.09 -1.04 -15.26
CA ASN A 77 4.36 -0.51 -13.93
C ASN A 77 4.04 1.00 -13.96
N PRO A 78 3.11 1.53 -13.15
CA PRO A 78 2.74 2.95 -13.18
C PRO A 78 3.90 3.91 -12.83
N TYR A 79 4.97 3.41 -12.22
CA TYR A 79 6.16 4.19 -11.86
C TYR A 79 7.20 4.33 -12.99
N THR A 80 7.00 3.73 -14.17
CA THR A 80 7.94 3.85 -15.31
C THR A 80 7.52 4.90 -16.34
N SER A 81 7.62 6.18 -15.94
CA SER A 81 7.54 7.30 -16.87
C SER A 81 8.65 7.22 -17.93
N LYS A 82 8.27 7.24 -19.22
CA LYS A 82 9.20 7.02 -20.34
C LYS A 82 10.01 8.28 -20.67
N THR A 83 11.07 8.56 -19.92
CA THR A 83 12.13 9.53 -20.29
C THR A 83 13.03 8.95 -21.40
N ALA A 84 12.46 8.77 -22.58
CA ALA A 84 13.16 8.26 -23.75
C ALA A 84 14.03 9.34 -24.41
N GLY A 85 15.27 9.48 -23.92
CA GLY A 85 16.35 10.21 -24.59
C GLY A 85 16.57 11.64 -24.12
N GLN A 86 17.40 11.80 -23.09
CA GLN A 86 18.61 12.64 -23.19
C GLN A 86 19.77 11.91 -22.50
N GLU A 87 20.99 12.33 -22.83
CA GLU A 87 22.24 11.73 -22.35
C GLU A 87 22.50 12.04 -20.86
N HIS A 88 23.42 11.31 -20.23
CA HIS A 88 23.77 11.52 -18.83
C HIS A 88 24.34 12.93 -18.58
N PRO A 89 23.78 13.64 -17.60
CA PRO A 89 24.61 14.21 -16.55
C PRO A 89 24.37 13.50 -15.21
N LYS A 90 25.47 13.40 -14.46
CA LYS A 90 25.65 13.36 -12.99
C LYS A 90 24.48 12.92 -12.08
N GLN A 91 24.84 12.18 -11.05
CA GLN A 91 24.04 12.09 -9.82
C GLN A 91 23.77 13.51 -9.30
N ASP A 92 22.51 13.94 -9.33
CA ASP A 92 22.00 14.92 -8.38
C ASP A 92 20.50 14.71 -8.16
N GLU A 93 20.03 15.17 -7.00
CA GLU A 93 18.64 15.25 -6.53
C GLU A 93 17.62 14.26 -7.14
N PHE A 94 17.46 13.12 -6.46
CA PHE A 94 16.13 12.53 -6.28
C PHE A 94 15.21 13.67 -5.80
N SER A 95 14.25 14.11 -6.63
CA SER A 95 13.38 15.26 -6.30
C SER A 95 12.46 14.93 -5.12
N ARG A 96 13.00 15.14 -3.93
CA ARG A 96 12.34 15.03 -2.63
C ARG A 96 11.20 16.04 -2.59
N LYS A 97 9.98 15.60 -2.92
CA LYS A 97 8.75 16.38 -2.75
C LYS A 97 8.36 16.51 -1.26
N GLU A 98 9.27 17.08 -0.48
CA GLU A 98 8.94 17.68 0.81
C GLU A 98 8.19 18.98 0.55
N SER A 99 6.87 18.86 0.48
CA SER A 99 5.94 19.99 0.50
C SER A 99 4.55 19.52 0.94
N ASN A 100 4.43 19.28 2.25
CA ASN A 100 3.26 19.58 3.08
C ASN A 100 1.89 19.01 2.65
N ASN A 101 1.87 17.97 1.80
CA ASN A 101 0.65 17.25 1.46
C ASN A 101 0.53 16.04 2.40
N LEU A 102 -0.34 16.18 3.41
CA LEU A 102 -0.81 15.03 4.21
C LEU A 102 -1.35 13.95 3.25
N PRO A 103 -0.99 12.66 3.43
CA PRO A 103 -1.50 11.60 2.56
C PRO A 103 -3.02 11.52 2.65
N LYS A 104 -3.70 11.42 1.50
CA LYS A 104 -5.18 11.39 1.42
C LYS A 104 -5.72 9.99 1.14
N THR A 105 -4.82 9.08 0.75
CA THR A 105 -5.12 7.69 0.41
C THR A 105 -4.22 6.72 1.17
N SER A 106 -4.68 5.48 1.37
CA SER A 106 -3.91 4.44 2.06
C SER A 106 -2.55 4.16 1.40
N HIS A 107 -2.46 4.21 0.07
CA HIS A 107 -1.19 3.99 -0.63
C HIS A 107 -0.18 5.13 -0.37
N GLU A 108 -0.61 6.39 -0.42
CA GLU A 108 0.25 7.54 -0.09
C GLU A 108 0.78 7.43 1.35
N PHE A 109 -0.09 7.09 2.31
CA PHE A 109 0.34 6.86 3.69
C PHE A 109 1.39 5.75 3.77
N ILE A 110 1.12 4.57 3.19
CA ILE A 110 2.03 3.41 3.23
C ILE A 110 3.36 3.72 2.55
N GLN A 111 3.36 4.55 1.51
CA GLN A 111 4.57 5.03 0.86
C GLN A 111 5.38 5.95 1.79
N SER A 112 4.76 6.99 2.36
CA SER A 112 5.40 7.88 3.34
C SER A 112 5.93 7.10 4.55
N TRP A 113 5.15 6.18 5.11
CA TRP A 113 5.53 5.34 6.25
C TRP A 113 6.81 4.53 6.00
N LYS A 114 6.96 4.01 4.77
CA LYS A 114 8.17 3.29 4.33
C LYS A 114 9.35 4.22 4.03
N THR A 115 9.09 5.41 3.48
CA THR A 115 10.13 6.42 3.24
C THR A 115 10.74 6.96 4.55
N LEU A 116 9.98 6.99 5.65
CA LEU A 116 10.47 7.36 6.98
C LEU A 116 11.35 6.29 7.67
N GLY A 117 11.57 5.12 7.04
CA GLY A 117 12.51 4.11 7.53
C GLY A 117 12.28 3.71 8.98
N ASP A 118 13.30 3.84 9.81
CA ASP A 118 13.28 3.55 11.25
C ASP A 118 13.36 4.81 12.13
N ALA A 119 12.74 5.91 11.70
CA ALA A 119 12.63 7.15 12.50
C ALA A 119 11.31 7.19 13.31
N PRO A 120 11.26 6.71 14.58
CA PRO A 120 10.01 6.66 15.34
C PRO A 120 9.43 8.05 15.63
N SER A 121 10.27 9.07 15.83
CA SER A 121 9.82 10.44 16.08
C SER A 121 9.08 11.05 14.88
N GLU A 122 9.55 10.78 13.66
CA GLU A 122 8.91 11.29 12.44
C GLU A 122 7.63 10.51 12.11
N LYS A 123 7.64 9.19 12.33
CA LYS A 123 6.43 8.34 12.26
C LYS A 123 5.35 8.77 13.27
N TYR A 124 5.74 9.10 14.50
CA TYR A 124 4.84 9.63 15.52
C TYR A 124 4.26 11.01 15.13
N HIS A 125 5.10 11.89 14.58
CA HIS A 125 4.63 13.20 14.09
C HIS A 125 3.68 13.06 12.88
N LEU A 126 3.92 12.09 11.99
CA LEU A 126 2.99 11.80 10.89
C LEU A 126 1.63 11.30 11.39
N LEU A 127 1.60 10.39 12.38
CA LEU A 127 0.35 9.90 12.98
C LEU A 127 -0.43 11.03 13.69
N THR A 128 0.24 11.78 14.55
CA THR A 128 -0.39 12.87 15.32
C THR A 128 -0.79 14.06 14.43
N GLY A 129 0.00 14.39 13.41
CA GLY A 129 -0.27 15.47 12.46
C GLY A 129 -1.36 15.16 11.43
N LEU A 130 -1.69 13.88 11.20
CA LEU A 130 -2.85 13.47 10.40
C LEU A 130 -4.17 13.58 11.19
N GLY A 131 -4.13 13.28 12.49
CA GLY A 131 -5.30 13.21 13.35
C GLY A 131 -6.20 11.99 13.11
N SER A 132 -7.12 11.76 14.03
CA SER A 132 -8.01 10.59 14.08
C SER A 132 -8.95 10.48 12.87
N GLU A 133 -9.64 11.57 12.51
CA GLU A 133 -10.66 11.56 11.45
C GLU A 133 -10.07 11.15 10.09
N GLN A 134 -8.94 11.76 9.70
CA GLN A 134 -8.28 11.46 8.43
C GLN A 134 -7.71 10.05 8.42
N LEU A 135 -7.14 9.57 9.53
CA LEU A 135 -6.64 8.21 9.64
C LEU A 135 -7.78 7.17 9.48
N GLY A 136 -8.94 7.45 10.08
CA GLY A 136 -10.17 6.66 9.90
C GLY A 136 -10.70 6.67 8.46
N HIS A 137 -10.61 7.79 7.74
CA HIS A 137 -10.94 7.86 6.31
C HIS A 137 -9.96 7.06 5.45
N ILE A 138 -8.65 7.26 5.66
CA ILE A 138 -7.55 6.62 4.92
C ILE A 138 -7.61 5.09 5.03
N PHE A 139 -7.88 4.55 6.22
CA PHE A 139 -7.90 3.11 6.49
C PHE A 139 -9.30 2.49 6.59
N ARG A 140 -10.36 3.21 6.19
CA ARG A 140 -11.77 2.78 6.26
C ARG A 140 -12.01 1.36 5.72
N ALA A 141 -11.32 0.99 4.64
CA ALA A 141 -11.41 -0.35 4.05
C ALA A 141 -10.65 -1.39 4.87
N GLU A 142 -9.35 -1.20 5.08
CA GLU A 142 -8.49 -2.05 5.90
C GLU A 142 -7.20 -1.34 6.32
N ILE A 143 -6.63 -1.76 7.45
CA ILE A 143 -5.27 -1.42 7.87
C ILE A 143 -4.34 -2.52 7.34
N GLY A 144 -3.30 -2.13 6.60
CA GLY A 144 -2.36 -3.07 5.97
C GLY A 144 -1.68 -4.03 6.96
N PHE A 145 -1.29 -5.20 6.47
CA PHE A 145 -0.58 -6.21 7.28
C PHE A 145 0.71 -5.63 7.90
N GLY A 146 0.97 -5.96 9.17
CA GLY A 146 2.10 -5.43 9.97
C GLY A 146 1.92 -3.99 10.45
N LEU A 147 1.29 -3.13 9.64
CA LEU A 147 1.20 -1.68 9.88
C LEU A 147 0.54 -1.31 11.23
N LEU A 148 -0.44 -2.09 11.68
CA LEU A 148 -1.04 -1.90 13.01
C LEU A 148 -0.04 -2.14 14.15
N GLY A 149 0.87 -3.11 14.01
CA GLY A 149 1.95 -3.38 14.97
C GLY A 149 2.94 -2.22 15.03
N ASP A 150 3.43 -1.78 13.86
CA ASP A 150 4.30 -0.59 13.75
C ASP A 150 3.70 0.63 14.48
N PHE A 151 2.39 0.88 14.32
CA PHE A 151 1.70 1.99 14.99
C PHE A 151 1.77 1.87 16.51
N MET A 152 1.52 0.68 17.07
CA MET A 152 1.53 0.47 18.53
C MET A 152 2.92 0.66 19.11
N THR A 153 3.95 0.09 18.48
CA THR A 153 5.34 0.25 18.91
C THR A 153 5.81 1.71 18.82
N VAL A 154 5.50 2.43 17.73
CA VAL A 154 5.83 3.87 17.59
C VAL A 154 5.11 4.72 18.64
N LEU A 155 3.83 4.47 18.90
CA LEU A 155 3.06 5.17 19.93
C LEU A 155 3.57 4.84 21.35
N ASN A 156 3.97 3.60 21.64
CA ASN A 156 4.53 3.20 22.94
C ASN A 156 5.89 3.85 23.22
N GLN A 157 6.72 4.04 22.17
CA GLN A 157 8.07 4.61 22.25
C GLN A 157 8.11 6.14 22.39
N GLN A 158 7.27 6.88 21.67
CA GLN A 158 7.28 8.36 21.66
C GLN A 158 6.06 8.96 22.40
N PHE A 159 5.41 8.19 23.28
CA PHE A 159 4.26 8.64 24.06
C PHE A 159 4.55 9.92 24.88
N ARG A 160 3.65 10.91 24.77
CA ARG A 160 3.65 12.12 25.60
C ARG A 160 2.26 12.28 26.23
N GLY A 161 2.22 12.55 27.54
CA GLY A 161 0.95 12.68 28.28
C GLY A 161 0.01 13.76 27.71
N SER A 162 0.56 14.83 27.13
CA SER A 162 -0.21 15.89 26.46
C SER A 162 -1.02 15.39 25.25
N ASP A 163 -0.55 14.35 24.57
CA ASP A 163 -1.16 13.85 23.33
C ASP A 163 -2.23 12.77 23.61
N CYS A 164 -2.51 12.46 24.88
CA CYS A 164 -3.37 11.36 25.32
C CYS A 164 -4.73 11.32 24.60
N HIS A 165 -5.47 12.43 24.55
CA HIS A 165 -6.77 12.50 23.87
C HIS A 165 -6.66 12.28 22.35
N CYS A 166 -5.60 12.81 21.71
CA CYS A 166 -5.34 12.59 20.28
C CYS A 166 -5.06 11.10 19.99
N ILE A 167 -4.25 10.45 20.84
CA ILE A 167 -3.94 9.02 20.72
C ILE A 167 -5.17 8.15 20.95
N VAL A 168 -6.02 8.45 21.94
CA VAL A 168 -7.30 7.73 22.15
C VAL A 168 -8.20 7.87 20.93
N GLY A 169 -8.35 9.07 20.36
CA GLY A 169 -9.12 9.27 19.12
C GLY A 169 -8.53 8.53 17.92
N ILE A 170 -7.20 8.45 17.81
CA ILE A 170 -6.49 7.67 16.77
C ILE A 170 -6.79 6.17 16.92
N LEU A 171 -6.65 5.61 18.13
CA LEU A 171 -6.99 4.21 18.43
C LEU A 171 -8.47 3.92 18.16
N GLU A 172 -9.36 4.86 18.50
CA GLU A 172 -10.78 4.76 18.18
C GLU A 172 -11.03 4.73 16.66
N SER A 173 -10.44 5.65 15.89
CA SER A 173 -10.61 5.68 14.44
C SER A 173 -10.13 4.40 13.74
N LEU A 174 -9.01 3.81 14.21
CA LEU A 174 -8.46 2.55 13.72
C LEU A 174 -9.37 1.36 14.08
N SER A 175 -9.94 1.34 15.29
CA SER A 175 -10.84 0.27 15.75
C SER A 175 -12.13 0.15 14.92
N ARG A 176 -12.58 1.27 14.32
CA ARG A 176 -13.77 1.36 13.47
C ARG A 176 -13.55 0.88 12.02
N THR A 177 -12.35 0.40 11.66
CA THR A 177 -12.05 -0.05 10.28
C THR A 177 -12.58 -1.46 9.99
N ASN A 178 -13.06 -1.70 8.76
CA ASN A 178 -13.88 -2.88 8.41
C ASN A 178 -13.15 -4.25 8.60
N ARG A 179 -11.82 -4.25 8.63
CA ARG A 179 -11.00 -5.46 8.87
C ARG A 179 -10.18 -5.42 10.17
N PHE A 180 -10.46 -4.49 11.07
CA PHE A 180 -9.69 -4.28 12.31
C PHE A 180 -9.44 -5.57 13.12
N GLY A 181 -10.47 -6.42 13.29
CA GLY A 181 -10.36 -7.67 14.05
C GLY A 181 -9.41 -8.72 13.44
N LEU A 182 -9.11 -8.61 12.14
CA LEU A 182 -8.08 -9.38 11.43
C LEU A 182 -6.69 -8.80 11.71
N SER A 183 -6.54 -7.48 11.61
CA SER A 183 -5.28 -6.77 11.90
C SER A 183 -4.82 -7.01 13.36
N VAL A 184 -5.73 -6.98 14.33
CA VAL A 184 -5.47 -7.38 15.73
C VAL A 184 -5.09 -8.86 15.85
N GLY A 185 -5.67 -9.73 15.01
CA GLY A 185 -5.32 -11.14 14.94
C GLY A 185 -3.86 -11.39 14.54
N PHE A 186 -3.31 -10.54 13.67
CA PHE A 186 -1.93 -10.61 13.19
C PHE A 186 -0.89 -10.00 14.13
N LEU A 187 -1.28 -9.21 15.14
CA LEU A 187 -0.33 -8.62 16.10
C LEU A 187 0.52 -9.71 16.75
N SER A 188 1.84 -9.56 16.73
CA SER A 188 2.76 -10.53 17.34
C SER A 188 2.78 -10.42 18.87
N LYS A 189 3.50 -11.35 19.54
CA LYS A 189 3.62 -11.33 21.01
C LYS A 189 4.24 -10.03 21.56
N PRO A 190 5.39 -9.52 21.06
CA PRO A 190 5.93 -8.24 21.53
C PRO A 190 5.02 -7.05 21.17
N GLU A 191 4.41 -7.01 19.98
CA GLU A 191 3.48 -5.92 19.61
C GLU A 191 2.27 -5.84 20.55
N ARG A 192 1.75 -6.98 21.05
CA ARG A 192 0.69 -7.00 22.07
C ARG A 192 1.16 -6.52 23.44
N GLN A 193 2.45 -6.70 23.77
CA GLN A 193 3.04 -6.13 24.97
C GLN A 193 3.19 -4.61 24.85
N ASP A 194 3.66 -4.10 23.69
CA ASP A 194 3.63 -2.66 23.36
C ASP A 194 2.21 -2.08 23.48
N CYS A 195 1.19 -2.82 23.03
CA CYS A 195 -0.21 -2.40 23.22
C CYS A 195 -0.57 -2.27 24.70
N LEU A 196 -0.30 -3.29 25.52
CA LEU A 196 -0.63 -3.28 26.95
C LEU A 196 0.04 -2.12 27.68
N GLU A 197 1.31 -1.86 27.40
CA GLU A 197 2.07 -0.74 27.98
C GLU A 197 1.54 0.62 27.52
N LEU A 198 1.18 0.78 26.25
CA LEU A 198 0.55 2.00 25.74
C LEU A 198 -0.81 2.26 26.40
N PHE A 199 -1.66 1.24 26.53
CA PHE A 199 -2.95 1.37 27.23
C PHE A 199 -2.77 1.68 28.72
N GLN A 200 -1.76 1.12 29.40
CA GLN A 200 -1.43 1.50 30.77
C GLN A 200 -0.95 2.95 30.86
N LYS A 201 -0.03 3.39 30.00
CA LYS A 201 0.46 4.78 29.93
C LYS A 201 -0.67 5.79 29.69
N LEU A 202 -1.64 5.44 28.83
CA LEU A 202 -2.84 6.25 28.58
C LEU A 202 -3.75 6.33 29.82
N GLN A 203 -3.98 5.22 30.52
CA GLN A 203 -4.77 5.17 31.76
C GLN A 203 -4.09 5.92 32.92
N GLU A 204 -2.76 5.86 33.02
CA GLU A 204 -1.99 6.64 33.98
C GLU A 204 -2.07 8.14 33.67
N ALA A 205 -1.91 8.53 32.39
CA ALA A 205 -2.01 9.92 31.94
C ALA A 205 -3.40 10.53 32.17
N SER A 206 -4.48 9.83 31.82
CA SER A 206 -5.85 10.31 32.12
C SER A 206 -6.07 10.47 33.63
N SER A 207 -5.65 9.48 34.43
CA SER A 207 -5.75 9.56 35.89
C SER A 207 -4.96 10.70 36.54
N CYS A 208 -3.98 11.28 35.83
CA CYS A 208 -3.21 12.44 36.30
C CYS A 208 -3.82 13.77 35.85
N LEU A 209 -4.51 13.80 34.70
CA LEU A 209 -5.25 14.98 34.23
C LEU A 209 -6.40 15.33 35.20
N GLU A 210 -7.14 14.31 35.65
CA GLU A 210 -8.21 14.42 36.66
C GLU A 210 -7.79 15.16 37.93
N LYS A 211 -6.62 14.79 38.47
CA LYS A 211 -6.10 15.29 39.76
C LYS A 211 -5.73 16.78 39.73
N ASN A 212 -5.40 17.31 38.55
CA ASN A 212 -5.11 18.74 38.39
C ASN A 212 -6.37 19.61 38.35
N SER A 213 -7.54 19.05 38.02
CA SER A 213 -8.81 19.79 38.11
C SER A 213 -9.26 20.00 39.56
N THR A 214 -9.07 18.98 40.40
CA THR A 214 -9.62 18.93 41.77
C THR A 214 -8.79 19.67 42.81
N SER A 215 -7.47 19.85 42.61
CA SER A 215 -6.64 20.64 43.54
C SER A 215 -6.85 22.16 43.42
N ALA A 216 -7.42 22.64 42.31
CA ALA A 216 -7.60 24.08 42.06
C ALA A 216 -8.72 24.74 42.89
N PHE A 217 -9.66 23.95 43.43
CA PHE A 217 -10.88 24.48 44.08
C PHE A 217 -10.75 24.69 45.60
N ALA A 218 -9.56 24.52 46.18
CA ALA A 218 -9.38 24.39 47.63
C ALA A 218 -8.44 25.44 48.28
N SER A 219 -8.29 26.65 47.72
CA SER A 219 -7.76 27.84 48.43
C SER A 219 -7.90 29.15 47.63
N SER A 220 -8.83 30.04 48.01
CA SER A 220 -8.68 31.53 47.92
C SER A 220 -9.96 32.33 48.27
N GLU A 221 -10.54 32.13 49.45
CA GLU A 221 -11.31 33.22 50.05
C GLU A 221 -10.34 34.31 50.57
N THR A 222 -10.30 35.49 49.92
CA THR A 222 -10.60 36.81 50.54
C THR A 222 -10.23 38.02 49.64
N LYS A 223 -11.24 38.50 48.89
CA LYS A 223 -11.81 39.87 49.01
C LYS A 223 -10.92 41.12 48.74
N THR A 224 -11.29 41.86 47.67
CA THR A 224 -11.06 43.31 47.35
C THR A 224 -9.60 43.74 47.06
N LYS A 225 -9.29 44.72 46.19
CA LYS A 225 -10.04 45.81 45.49
C LYS A 225 -9.26 46.21 44.18
N ASP A 226 -9.61 47.11 43.25
CA ASP A 226 -10.65 48.16 43.06
C ASP A 226 -10.73 48.63 41.56
N VAL A 227 -11.73 49.49 41.22
CA VAL A 227 -11.83 50.42 40.04
C VAL A 227 -11.90 49.88 38.58
N LEU A 228 -12.89 50.41 37.82
CA LEU A 228 -13.07 50.46 36.35
C LEU A 228 -13.31 51.96 35.95
N PRO A 229 -13.10 52.45 34.70
CA PRO A 229 -13.95 52.19 33.50
C PRO A 229 -13.13 51.72 32.26
N GLU A 230 -13.66 50.96 31.29
CA GLU A 230 -14.62 51.32 30.20
C GLU A 230 -14.04 52.33 29.17
N THR A 231 -14.01 52.10 27.84
CA THR A 231 -15.10 51.66 26.94
C THR A 231 -14.65 51.05 25.59
N ARG A 232 -15.52 50.19 25.00
CA ARG A 232 -15.82 49.97 23.55
C ARG A 232 -14.70 49.51 22.59
N GLU A 233 -14.76 48.30 22.02
CA GLU A 233 -15.60 47.83 20.86
C GLU A 233 -15.00 48.19 19.47
N SER A 234 -15.07 47.34 18.42
CA SER A 234 -15.49 45.93 18.33
C SER A 234 -15.04 45.26 17.00
N GLY A 235 -14.80 43.95 17.04
CA GLY A 235 -14.84 43.05 15.88
C GLY A 235 -13.51 42.74 15.16
N LYS A 236 -13.35 41.57 14.50
CA LYS A 236 -14.23 40.38 14.52
C LYS A 236 -13.45 39.12 14.07
N LEU A 237 -13.08 38.27 15.03
CA LEU A 237 -12.68 36.88 14.79
C LEU A 237 -13.78 35.96 15.34
N GLN A 238 -14.16 34.94 14.57
CA GLN A 238 -15.29 34.07 14.91
C GLN A 238 -14.76 32.80 15.61
N PRO A 239 -15.20 32.46 16.83
CA PRO A 239 -14.68 31.29 17.53
C PRO A 239 -15.10 29.97 16.87
N CYS A 240 -14.17 29.03 16.73
CA CYS A 240 -14.52 27.62 16.63
C CYS A 240 -15.04 27.15 17.99
N GLN A 241 -16.14 26.39 18.00
CA GLN A 241 -16.79 25.96 19.22
C GLN A 241 -15.96 24.85 19.90
N ILE A 242 -15.51 25.10 21.13
CA ILE A 242 -15.08 24.03 22.03
C ILE A 242 -16.37 23.37 22.55
N ALA A 243 -16.63 22.14 22.12
CA ALA A 243 -17.62 21.29 22.75
C ALA A 243 -16.97 20.65 23.99
N GLU A 244 -17.55 20.88 25.17
CA GLU A 244 -17.14 20.18 26.39
C GLU A 244 -17.74 18.76 26.39
N GLU A 245 -16.99 17.79 25.89
CA GLU A 245 -17.26 16.35 26.13
C GLU A 245 -16.54 15.93 27.43
N GLY A 246 -17.29 15.38 28.39
CA GLY A 246 -16.83 15.21 29.78
C GLY A 246 -15.90 14.01 30.02
N SER A 247 -15.07 14.11 31.06
CA SER A 247 -14.00 13.15 31.39
C SER A 247 -14.38 11.66 31.38
N ASP A 248 -15.57 11.30 31.87
CA ASP A 248 -16.00 9.90 32.00
C ASP A 248 -15.99 9.15 30.66
N ASP A 249 -16.30 9.84 29.56
CA ASP A 249 -16.31 9.27 28.20
C ASP A 249 -14.94 8.73 27.77
N VAL A 250 -13.83 9.37 28.17
CA VAL A 250 -12.48 8.91 27.81
C VAL A 250 -12.14 7.59 28.50
N GLN A 251 -12.57 7.41 29.74
CA GLN A 251 -12.35 6.19 30.52
C GLN A 251 -13.16 5.02 29.93
N ASP A 252 -14.42 5.26 29.55
CA ASP A 252 -15.28 4.26 28.91
C ASP A 252 -14.81 3.92 27.48
N LYS A 253 -14.36 4.91 26.70
CA LYS A 253 -13.69 4.67 25.39
C LYS A 253 -12.45 3.80 25.55
N LEU A 254 -11.59 4.05 26.54
CA LEU A 254 -10.43 3.19 26.84
C LEU A 254 -10.85 1.75 27.19
N MET A 255 -11.90 1.56 28.02
CA MET A 255 -12.42 0.22 28.35
C MET A 255 -13.10 -0.49 27.18
N ALA A 256 -13.74 0.24 26.27
CA ALA A 256 -14.28 -0.31 25.02
C ALA A 256 -13.15 -0.74 24.06
N LEU A 257 -12.13 0.11 23.89
CA LEU A 257 -10.98 -0.16 23.05
C LEU A 257 -10.17 -1.36 23.53
N ARG A 258 -9.93 -1.49 24.84
CA ARG A 258 -9.24 -2.64 25.43
C ARG A 258 -9.89 -3.98 25.00
N LYS A 259 -11.23 -4.04 25.05
CA LYS A 259 -12.01 -5.21 24.59
C LYS A 259 -11.85 -5.48 23.08
N LEU A 260 -11.84 -4.43 22.26
CA LEU A 260 -11.68 -4.54 20.79
C LEU A 260 -10.27 -5.01 20.38
N TYR A 261 -9.23 -4.52 21.07
CA TYR A 261 -7.83 -4.96 20.89
C TYR A 261 -7.54 -6.34 21.53
N LYS A 262 -8.50 -6.94 22.26
CA LYS A 262 -8.41 -8.25 22.93
C LYS A 262 -7.32 -8.29 24.02
N LEU A 263 -7.32 -7.24 24.87
CA LEU A 263 -6.38 -6.96 25.96
C LEU A 263 -7.04 -7.00 27.34
#